data_AF-A0A956JR76-F1
#
_entry.id   AF-A0A956JR76-F1
#
_cell.length_a   1.000
_cell.length_b   1.000
_cell.length_c   1.000
_cell.angle_alpha   90.00
_cell.angle_beta   90.00
_cell.angle_gamma   90.00
#
_symmetry.space_group_name_H-M   'P 1'
#
loop_
_entity.id
_entity.type
_entity.pdbx_description
1 polymer ?
#
loop_
_entity_poly.entity_id
_entity_poly.type
_entity_poly.pdbx_seq_one_letter_code
_entity_poly.pdbx_strand_id
1 'polypeptide(L)'
;MLRRVALVSCALGLLVANARSANARSANAPTLTKAQRALVEVDRVRIQRHLELVESLLRARDVSHLSESLKAARARNLDLLHRYWKAGVFPHNHRVAGRRPIFIDDGGRACAVGYLMLHNGGAAAARAVAARENLAYVEQIKTRGAHTWIATSGLTAAEAALIQPSYNFLDSVKPLDAGQDAKKDTTAASDTAPKADTGTIPTKDDGGCAIAGAPAGQVIPLVLIGLLLALRRRRRRRG
;
A
#
# COMPACT_ATOMS: atom_id res chain seq x y z
N MET A 1 3.90 -17.97 -54.19
CA MET A 1 4.11 -16.97 -53.12
C MET A 1 2.86 -16.88 -52.19
N LEU A 2 2.47 -17.93 -51.47
CA LEU A 2 1.14 -17.98 -50.80
C LEU A 2 1.14 -18.41 -49.31
N ARG A 3 2.19 -18.11 -48.54
CA ARG A 3 2.29 -18.49 -47.11
C ARG A 3 2.41 -17.34 -46.10
N ARG A 4 2.41 -16.07 -46.53
CA ARG A 4 2.61 -14.90 -45.65
C ARG A 4 1.34 -14.16 -45.19
N VAL A 5 0.16 -14.45 -45.78
CA VAL A 5 -1.07 -13.68 -45.51
C VAL A 5 -1.80 -14.12 -44.23
N ALA A 6 -1.70 -15.40 -43.83
CA ALA A 6 -2.48 -15.96 -42.72
C ALA A 6 -2.08 -15.43 -41.32
N LEU A 7 -0.81 -15.04 -41.12
CA LEU A 7 -0.30 -14.64 -39.79
C LEU A 7 -0.77 -13.25 -39.34
N VAL A 8 -1.08 -12.34 -40.28
CA VAL A 8 -1.47 -10.96 -39.96
C VAL A 8 -2.89 -10.89 -39.36
N SER A 9 -3.81 -11.74 -39.85
CA SER A 9 -5.20 -11.76 -39.37
C SER A 9 -5.32 -12.26 -37.92
N CYS A 10 -4.47 -13.20 -37.50
CA CYS A 10 -4.49 -13.73 -36.14
C CYS A 10 -4.04 -12.70 -35.09
N ALA A 11 -2.99 -11.92 -35.40
CA ALA A 11 -2.51 -10.85 -34.54
C ALA A 11 -3.55 -9.72 -34.35
N LEU A 12 -4.25 -9.35 -35.43
CA LEU A 12 -5.29 -8.30 -35.37
C LEU A 12 -6.51 -8.75 -34.56
N GLY A 13 -6.94 -10.02 -34.70
CA GLY A 13 -8.02 -10.59 -33.90
C GLY A 13 -7.71 -10.59 -32.39
N LEU A 14 -6.47 -10.93 -32.01
CA LEU A 14 -6.04 -10.95 -30.61
C LEU A 14 -5.98 -9.54 -29.99
N LEU A 15 -5.55 -8.53 -30.76
CA LEU A 15 -5.56 -7.12 -30.37
C LEU A 15 -6.98 -6.59 -30.13
N VAL A 16 -7.92 -6.86 -31.06
CA VAL A 16 -9.31 -6.41 -30.93
C VAL A 16 -10.04 -7.11 -29.77
N ALA A 17 -9.78 -8.41 -29.54
CA ALA A 17 -10.33 -9.13 -28.39
C ALA A 17 -9.84 -8.55 -27.05
N ASN A 18 -8.55 -8.21 -26.95
CA ASN A 18 -7.97 -7.62 -25.74
C ASN A 18 -8.51 -6.21 -25.47
N ALA A 19 -8.65 -5.37 -26.50
CA ALA A 19 -9.26 -4.05 -26.41
C ALA A 19 -10.74 -4.12 -25.96
N ARG A 20 -11.54 -5.05 -26.52
CA ARG A 20 -12.93 -5.29 -26.08
C ARG A 20 -13.00 -5.76 -24.62
N SER A 21 -12.08 -6.63 -24.19
CA SER A 21 -12.02 -7.13 -22.81
C SER A 21 -11.59 -6.07 -21.79
N ALA A 22 -10.74 -5.11 -22.19
CA ALA A 22 -10.41 -3.95 -21.37
C ALA A 22 -11.59 -2.95 -21.30
N ASN A 23 -12.22 -2.66 -22.43
CA ASN A 23 -13.35 -1.72 -22.50
C ASN A 23 -14.58 -2.22 -21.73
N ALA A 24 -14.90 -3.51 -21.83
CA ALA A 24 -15.99 -4.12 -21.07
C ALA A 24 -15.75 -4.10 -19.54
N ARG A 25 -14.48 -4.25 -19.10
CA ARG A 25 -14.12 -4.09 -17.68
C ARG A 25 -14.19 -2.64 -17.20
N SER A 26 -13.99 -1.66 -18.09
CA SER A 26 -14.14 -0.24 -17.76
C SER A 26 -15.60 0.20 -17.62
N ALA A 27 -16.54 -0.45 -18.31
CA ALA A 27 -17.95 -0.01 -18.36
C ALA A 27 -18.75 -0.29 -17.08
N ASN A 28 -18.32 -1.25 -16.26
CA ASN A 28 -18.98 -1.66 -15.00
C ASN A 28 -18.19 -1.28 -13.73
N ALA A 29 -17.22 -0.37 -13.82
CA ALA A 29 -16.53 0.12 -12.62
C ALA A 29 -17.48 1.00 -11.79
N PRO A 30 -17.73 0.69 -10.50
CA PRO A 30 -18.62 1.52 -9.68
C PRO A 30 -18.04 2.93 -9.52
N THR A 31 -18.87 3.94 -9.80
CA THR A 31 -18.45 5.35 -9.69
C THR A 31 -18.25 5.72 -8.23
N LEU A 32 -17.02 6.10 -7.85
CA LEU A 32 -16.69 6.49 -6.49
C LEU A 32 -17.57 7.64 -6.00
N THR A 33 -18.10 7.55 -4.77
CA THR A 33 -18.89 8.62 -4.13
C THR A 33 -18.02 9.85 -3.83
N LYS A 34 -18.65 11.01 -3.54
CA LYS A 34 -17.93 12.24 -3.17
C LYS A 34 -16.97 12.01 -1.99
N ALA A 35 -17.39 11.25 -0.98
CA ALA A 35 -16.57 10.92 0.19
C ALA A 35 -15.39 10.01 -0.17
N GLN A 36 -15.62 8.96 -0.98
CA GLN A 36 -14.54 8.08 -1.45
C GLN A 36 -13.49 8.84 -2.28
N ARG A 37 -13.92 9.75 -3.16
CA ARG A 37 -12.99 10.61 -3.93
C ARG A 37 -12.15 11.52 -3.03
N ALA A 38 -12.75 12.08 -1.98
CA ALA A 38 -12.02 12.89 -1.00
C ALA A 38 -10.98 12.07 -0.22
N LEU A 39 -11.32 10.84 0.21
CA LEU A 39 -10.37 9.92 0.86
C LEU A 39 -9.19 9.54 -0.07
N VAL A 40 -9.48 9.26 -1.34
CA VAL A 40 -8.45 8.98 -2.36
C VAL A 40 -7.51 10.18 -2.53
N GLU A 41 -8.02 11.41 -2.57
CA GLU A 41 -7.17 12.61 -2.69
C GLU A 41 -6.33 12.87 -1.43
N VAL A 42 -6.89 12.66 -0.23
CA VAL A 42 -6.14 12.75 1.03
C VAL A 42 -5.00 11.74 1.05
N ASP A 43 -5.23 10.49 0.64
CA ASP A 43 -4.17 9.50 0.55
C ASP A 43 -3.17 9.80 -0.58
N ARG A 44 -3.60 10.37 -1.71
CA ARG A 44 -2.70 10.85 -2.77
C ARG A 44 -1.74 11.92 -2.24
N VAL A 45 -2.25 12.97 -1.61
CA VAL A 45 -1.42 14.05 -1.02
C VAL A 45 -0.47 13.50 0.05
N ARG A 46 -0.96 12.61 0.93
CA ARG A 46 -0.15 11.95 1.96
C ARG A 46 1.00 11.14 1.36
N ILE A 47 0.73 10.33 0.34
CA ILE A 47 1.74 9.48 -0.30
C ILE A 47 2.72 10.34 -1.11
N GLN A 48 2.26 11.38 -1.83
CA GLN A 48 3.15 12.31 -2.52
C GLN A 48 4.13 12.97 -1.54
N ARG A 49 3.63 13.51 -0.42
CA ARG A 49 4.48 14.17 0.58
C ARG A 49 5.46 13.20 1.25
N HIS A 50 5.06 11.96 1.51
CA HIS A 50 5.97 10.91 2.00
C HIS A 50 7.11 10.66 1.01
N LEU A 51 6.78 10.43 -0.27
CA LEU A 51 7.76 10.05 -1.28
C LEU A 51 8.70 11.21 -1.66
N GLU A 52 8.23 12.46 -1.67
CA GLU A 52 9.05 13.66 -1.84
C GLU A 52 10.12 13.79 -0.73
N LEU A 53 9.72 13.58 0.53
CA LEU A 53 10.62 13.62 1.68
C LEU A 53 11.63 12.46 1.68
N VAL A 54 11.17 11.25 1.31
CA VAL A 54 12.05 10.08 1.20
C VAL A 54 13.03 10.23 0.04
N GLU A 55 12.61 10.69 -1.14
CA GLU A 55 13.53 10.96 -2.25
C GLU A 55 14.62 11.96 -1.83
N SER A 56 14.22 13.07 -1.20
CA SER A 56 15.14 14.09 -0.70
C SER A 56 16.16 13.53 0.29
N LEU A 57 15.70 12.68 1.22
CA LEU A 57 16.56 11.99 2.19
C LEU A 57 17.51 11.00 1.49
N LEU A 58 17.03 10.21 0.53
CA LEU A 58 17.83 9.20 -0.17
C LEU A 58 18.88 9.81 -1.11
N ARG A 59 18.60 10.98 -1.71
CA ARG A 59 19.59 11.76 -2.49
C ARG A 59 20.66 12.42 -1.62
N ALA A 60 20.34 12.77 -0.38
CA ALA A 60 21.27 13.43 0.55
C ALA A 60 22.16 12.45 1.36
N ARG A 61 21.99 11.13 1.21
CA ARG A 61 22.80 10.13 1.90
C ARG A 61 24.20 10.02 1.30
N ASP A 62 25.19 9.80 2.17
CA ASP A 62 26.52 9.37 1.71
C ASP A 62 26.46 7.97 1.10
N VAL A 63 26.99 7.87 -0.12
CA VAL A 63 27.09 6.66 -0.93
C VAL A 63 28.51 6.48 -1.48
N SER A 64 29.50 7.12 -0.87
CA SER A 64 30.93 7.00 -1.17
C SER A 64 31.39 5.54 -1.29
N HIS A 65 30.90 4.69 -0.39
CA HIS A 65 31.15 3.25 -0.29
C HIS A 65 30.52 2.39 -1.41
N LEU A 66 29.62 2.93 -2.24
CA LEU A 66 29.05 2.20 -3.36
C LEU A 66 29.99 2.21 -4.58
N SER A 67 29.95 1.15 -5.38
CA SER A 67 30.59 1.15 -6.71
C SER A 67 29.89 2.14 -7.65
N GLU A 68 30.59 2.63 -8.67
CA GLU A 68 30.01 3.55 -9.68
C GLU A 68 28.78 2.95 -10.38
N SER A 69 28.78 1.64 -10.62
CA SER A 69 27.61 0.93 -11.16
C SER A 69 26.36 1.02 -10.25
N LEU A 70 26.55 0.91 -8.92
CA LEU A 70 25.48 1.03 -7.94
C LEU A 70 25.07 2.49 -7.71
N LYS A 71 26.00 3.45 -7.75
CA LYS A 71 25.68 4.89 -7.74
C LYS A 71 24.80 5.26 -8.95
N ALA A 72 25.16 4.78 -10.14
CA ALA A 72 24.37 4.99 -11.35
C ALA A 72 22.99 4.29 -11.28
N ALA A 73 22.92 3.07 -10.73
CA ALA A 73 21.63 2.38 -10.50
C ALA A 73 20.74 3.13 -9.50
N ARG A 74 21.32 3.63 -8.41
CA ARG A 74 20.64 4.47 -7.41
C ARG A 74 20.06 5.72 -8.04
N ALA A 75 20.85 6.46 -8.82
CA ALA A 75 20.40 7.67 -9.52
C ALA A 75 19.18 7.37 -10.41
N ARG A 76 19.26 6.34 -11.28
CA ARG A 76 18.13 5.92 -12.14
C ARG A 76 16.87 5.58 -11.34
N ASN A 77 17.01 4.90 -10.20
CA ASN A 77 15.89 4.56 -9.33
C ASN A 77 15.29 5.78 -8.61
N LEU A 78 16.10 6.75 -8.17
CA LEU A 78 15.61 7.98 -7.57
C LEU A 78 14.94 8.90 -8.60
N ASP A 79 15.40 8.91 -9.85
CA ASP A 79 14.75 9.65 -10.94
C ASP A 79 13.43 8.99 -11.39
N LEU A 80 13.34 7.65 -11.34
CA LEU A 80 12.07 6.93 -11.50
C LEU A 80 11.10 7.23 -10.34
N LEU A 81 11.60 7.26 -9.11
CA LEU A 81 10.82 7.61 -7.91
C LEU A 81 10.26 9.03 -8.03
N HIS A 82 11.08 9.99 -8.49
CA HIS A 82 10.67 11.36 -8.76
C HIS A 82 9.47 11.43 -9.71
N ARG A 83 9.61 10.80 -10.89
CA ARG A 83 8.52 10.76 -11.89
C ARG A 83 7.25 10.11 -11.33
N TYR A 84 7.40 9.02 -10.57
CA TYR A 84 6.27 8.31 -9.97
C TYR A 84 5.46 9.17 -9.00
N TRP A 85 6.10 9.82 -8.01
CA TRP A 85 5.34 10.62 -7.05
C TRP A 85 4.83 11.93 -7.66
N LYS A 86 5.55 12.52 -8.62
CA LYS A 86 5.06 13.67 -9.40
C LYS A 86 3.80 13.33 -10.21
N ALA A 87 3.70 12.13 -10.77
CA ALA A 87 2.51 11.67 -11.49
C ALA A 87 1.31 11.40 -10.56
N GLY A 88 1.55 10.96 -9.31
CA GLY A 88 0.49 10.77 -8.31
C GLY A 88 -0.48 9.62 -8.59
N VAL A 89 -0.14 8.71 -9.53
CA VAL A 89 -0.96 7.54 -9.88
C VAL A 89 -0.57 6.36 -8.99
N PHE A 90 -1.24 6.25 -7.85
CA PHE A 90 -0.95 5.25 -6.82
C PHE A 90 -1.97 4.11 -6.83
N PRO A 91 -1.63 2.92 -6.30
CA PRO A 91 -2.56 1.81 -6.20
C PRO A 91 -3.63 2.08 -5.15
N HIS A 92 -4.83 1.53 -5.36
CA HIS A 92 -5.89 1.52 -4.35
C HIS A 92 -6.07 0.11 -3.79
N ASN A 93 -6.11 -0.01 -2.47
CA ASN A 93 -6.39 -1.29 -1.82
C ASN A 93 -7.87 -1.38 -1.46
N HIS A 94 -8.67 -2.04 -2.31
CA HIS A 94 -10.09 -2.30 -2.06
C HIS A 94 -10.34 -3.67 -1.42
N ARG A 95 -9.28 -4.46 -1.16
CA ARG A 95 -9.40 -5.86 -0.70
C ARG A 95 -9.52 -6.00 0.81
N VAL A 96 -9.20 -4.95 1.57
CA VAL A 96 -9.17 -4.94 3.04
C VAL A 96 -9.58 -3.56 3.55
N ALA A 97 -10.22 -3.52 4.72
CA ALA A 97 -10.61 -2.28 5.38
C ALA A 97 -9.39 -1.46 5.83
N GLY A 98 -9.55 -0.14 5.78
CA GLY A 98 -8.52 0.82 6.22
C GLY A 98 -7.26 0.85 5.35
N ARG A 99 -6.28 1.64 5.79
CA ARG A 99 -4.98 1.76 5.12
C ARG A 99 -4.18 0.47 5.27
N ARG A 100 -3.86 -0.19 4.15
CA ARG A 100 -3.06 -1.43 4.10
C ARG A 100 -2.19 -1.46 2.84
N PRO A 101 -0.98 -2.03 2.90
CA PRO A 101 -0.14 -2.19 1.72
C PRO A 101 -0.83 -3.02 0.64
N ILE A 102 -0.62 -2.63 -0.62
CA ILE A 102 -0.86 -3.44 -1.81
C ILE A 102 0.31 -3.22 -2.78
N PHE A 103 0.86 -4.29 -3.36
CA PHE A 103 2.07 -4.20 -4.20
C PHE A 103 1.73 -3.85 -5.65
N ILE A 104 0.72 -4.53 -6.23
CA ILE A 104 0.05 -4.14 -7.48
C ILE A 104 -1.45 -4.35 -7.29
N ASP A 105 -2.26 -3.35 -7.65
CA ASP A 105 -3.71 -3.43 -7.54
C ASP A 105 -4.40 -4.02 -8.77
N ASP A 106 -5.73 -4.19 -8.67
CA ASP A 106 -6.56 -4.78 -9.72
C ASP A 106 -6.64 -3.92 -11.01
N GLY A 107 -6.27 -2.64 -10.92
CA GLY A 107 -6.07 -1.74 -12.06
C GLY A 107 -4.66 -1.77 -12.65
N GLY A 108 -3.79 -2.67 -12.18
CA GLY A 108 -2.41 -2.79 -12.62
C GLY A 108 -1.46 -1.69 -12.12
N ARG A 109 -1.91 -0.84 -11.19
CA ARG A 109 -1.08 0.21 -10.60
C ARG A 109 -0.18 -0.42 -9.54
N ALA A 110 1.11 -0.15 -9.61
CA ALA A 110 2.09 -0.65 -8.65
C ALA A 110 2.36 0.38 -7.55
N CYS A 111 2.69 -0.09 -6.34
CA CYS A 111 3.25 0.76 -5.30
C CYS A 111 4.63 1.30 -5.73
N ALA A 112 5.18 2.27 -5.00
CA ALA A 112 6.44 2.92 -5.38
C ALA A 112 7.59 1.92 -5.65
N VAL A 113 7.83 0.94 -4.76
CA VAL A 113 8.87 -0.09 -4.97
C VAL A 113 8.53 -1.00 -6.16
N GLY A 114 7.27 -1.42 -6.30
CA GLY A 114 6.82 -2.21 -7.45
C GLY A 114 6.99 -1.45 -8.77
N TYR A 115 6.74 -0.14 -8.80
CA TYR A 115 6.97 0.72 -9.96
C TYR A 115 8.46 0.78 -10.34
N LEU A 116 9.36 0.98 -9.36
CA LEU A 116 10.81 0.94 -9.62
C LEU A 116 11.24 -0.41 -10.22
N MET A 117 10.77 -1.52 -9.65
CA MET A 117 11.05 -2.85 -10.16
C MET A 117 10.52 -3.05 -11.59
N LEU A 118 9.28 -2.65 -11.87
CA LEU A 118 8.68 -2.79 -13.21
C LEU A 118 9.44 -2.01 -14.29
N HIS A 119 9.99 -0.83 -13.95
CA HIS A 119 10.65 0.06 -14.91
C HIS A 119 12.19 -0.05 -14.93
N ASN A 120 12.79 -0.87 -14.08
CA ASN A 120 14.25 -1.02 -13.98
C ASN A 120 14.67 -2.48 -13.72
N GLY A 121 14.30 -3.40 -14.62
CA GLY A 121 14.81 -4.79 -14.65
C GLY A 121 14.20 -5.79 -13.66
N GLY A 122 13.38 -5.36 -12.71
CA GLY A 122 12.73 -6.20 -11.69
C GLY A 122 11.34 -6.75 -12.06
N ALA A 123 10.86 -6.55 -13.29
CA ALA A 123 9.45 -6.75 -13.64
C ALA A 123 8.89 -8.17 -13.39
N ALA A 124 9.68 -9.22 -13.60
CA ALA A 124 9.27 -10.59 -13.30
C ALA A 124 9.14 -10.83 -11.79
N ALA A 125 10.07 -10.28 -10.98
CA ALA A 125 10.02 -10.35 -9.54
C ALA A 125 8.85 -9.53 -8.97
N ALA A 126 8.57 -8.35 -9.52
CA ALA A 126 7.43 -7.52 -9.10
C ALA A 126 6.08 -8.25 -9.28
N ARG A 127 5.91 -8.95 -10.41
CA ARG A 127 4.73 -9.80 -10.65
C ARG A 127 4.68 -11.02 -9.72
N ALA A 128 5.81 -11.62 -9.38
CA ALA A 128 5.87 -12.72 -8.42
C ALA A 128 5.49 -12.29 -6.99
N VAL A 129 5.91 -11.10 -6.56
CA VAL A 129 5.46 -10.48 -5.30
C VAL A 129 3.95 -10.22 -5.34
N ALA A 130 3.45 -9.57 -6.39
CA ALA A 130 2.01 -9.29 -6.52
C ALA A 130 1.14 -10.55 -6.58
N ALA A 131 1.67 -11.70 -7.01
CA ALA A 131 0.95 -12.96 -7.06
C ALA A 131 0.90 -13.72 -5.71
N ARG A 132 1.88 -13.52 -4.82
CA ARG A 132 2.07 -14.35 -3.61
C ARG A 132 2.09 -13.58 -2.30
N GLU A 133 2.48 -12.31 -2.35
CA GLU A 133 2.85 -11.47 -1.21
C GLU A 133 2.27 -10.05 -1.36
N ASN A 134 1.14 -9.92 -2.08
CA ASN A 134 0.63 -8.61 -2.54
C ASN A 134 0.29 -7.65 -1.38
N LEU A 135 -0.04 -8.17 -0.20
CA LEU A 135 -0.38 -7.39 1.00
C LEU A 135 0.78 -7.36 2.03
N ALA A 136 1.99 -7.75 1.64
CA ALA A 136 3.16 -7.70 2.50
C ALA A 136 3.74 -6.27 2.60
N TYR A 137 4.36 -5.96 3.73
CA TYR A 137 5.30 -4.85 3.79
C TYR A 137 6.58 -5.21 3.01
N VAL A 138 7.30 -4.22 2.50
CA VAL A 138 8.49 -4.45 1.65
C VAL A 138 9.58 -5.23 2.42
N GLU A 139 9.70 -5.00 3.72
CA GLU A 139 10.58 -5.75 4.63
C GLU A 139 10.17 -7.21 4.87
N GLN A 140 8.91 -7.57 4.58
CA GLN A 140 8.33 -8.89 4.79
C GLN A 140 8.32 -9.77 3.53
N ILE A 141 8.63 -9.19 2.36
CA ILE A 141 8.72 -9.91 1.08
C ILE A 141 9.83 -10.97 1.17
N LYS A 142 9.51 -12.21 0.78
CA LYS A 142 10.42 -13.37 0.71
C LYS A 142 10.77 -13.78 -0.72
N THR A 143 10.09 -13.20 -1.73
CA THR A 143 10.38 -13.46 -3.14
C THR A 143 11.85 -13.17 -3.47
N ARG A 144 12.65 -14.23 -3.68
CA ARG A 144 14.09 -14.16 -3.97
C ARG A 144 14.47 -13.10 -5.02
N GLY A 145 13.70 -13.01 -6.10
CA GLY A 145 13.94 -12.03 -7.17
C GLY A 145 13.82 -10.56 -6.73
N ALA A 146 13.03 -10.26 -5.68
CA ALA A 146 12.96 -8.92 -5.10
C ALA A 146 14.25 -8.58 -4.34
N HIS A 147 14.77 -9.51 -3.54
CA HIS A 147 16.07 -9.33 -2.87
C HIS A 147 17.22 -9.19 -3.88
N THR A 148 17.24 -10.01 -4.94
CA THR A 148 18.22 -9.88 -6.04
C THR A 148 18.14 -8.53 -6.75
N TRP A 149 16.91 -8.02 -6.98
CA TRP A 149 16.73 -6.69 -7.55
C TRP A 149 17.24 -5.59 -6.59
N ILE A 150 16.89 -5.64 -5.31
CA ILE A 150 17.37 -4.67 -4.30
C ILE A 150 18.90 -4.62 -4.31
N ALA A 151 19.58 -5.78 -4.28
CA ALA A 151 21.05 -5.87 -4.28
C ALA A 151 21.73 -5.22 -5.50
N THR A 152 21.01 -5.05 -6.62
CA THR A 152 21.52 -4.41 -7.85
C THR A 152 20.94 -3.00 -8.09
N SER A 153 20.00 -2.57 -7.26
CA SER A 153 19.24 -1.31 -7.42
C SER A 153 20.00 -0.05 -6.99
N GLY A 154 21.08 -0.19 -6.21
CA GLY A 154 21.72 0.94 -5.52
C GLY A 154 20.94 1.47 -4.30
N LEU A 155 19.88 0.77 -3.89
CA LEU A 155 19.15 0.97 -2.63
C LEU A 155 19.44 -0.20 -1.68
N THR A 156 19.53 0.07 -0.39
CA THR A 156 19.52 -0.98 0.64
C THR A 156 18.08 -1.48 0.89
N ALA A 157 17.92 -2.66 1.50
CA ALA A 157 16.60 -3.17 1.87
C ALA A 157 15.83 -2.22 2.81
N ALA A 158 16.52 -1.57 3.75
CA ALA A 158 15.94 -0.58 4.64
C ALA A 158 15.49 0.70 3.90
N GLU A 159 16.18 1.10 2.83
CA GLU A 159 15.78 2.22 1.99
C GLU A 159 14.58 1.87 1.10
N ALA A 160 14.53 0.64 0.57
CA ALA A 160 13.37 0.13 -0.14
C ALA A 160 12.13 0.05 0.78
N ALA A 161 12.31 -0.35 2.04
CA ALA A 161 11.25 -0.30 3.06
C ALA A 161 10.81 1.13 3.38
N LEU A 162 11.75 2.09 3.52
CA LEU A 162 11.45 3.50 3.78
C LEU A 162 10.62 4.18 2.67
N ILE A 163 10.75 3.73 1.41
CA ILE A 163 9.92 4.19 0.29
C ILE A 163 8.43 3.82 0.50
N GLN A 164 8.13 2.74 1.23
CA GLN A 164 6.76 2.40 1.60
C GLN A 164 6.27 3.34 2.73
N PRO A 165 5.11 4.01 2.58
CA PRO A 165 4.56 4.84 3.64
C PRO A 165 4.08 3.97 4.81
N SER A 166 4.09 4.52 6.03
CA SER A 166 3.34 3.91 7.13
C SER A 166 1.85 3.86 6.78
N TYR A 167 1.19 2.75 7.14
CA TYR A 167 -0.26 2.58 7.04
C TYR A 167 -0.96 2.71 8.40
N ASN A 168 -0.20 2.71 9.49
CA ASN A 168 -0.73 3.02 10.82
C ASN A 168 -0.90 4.54 10.93
N PHE A 169 -2.13 5.02 10.75
CA PHE A 169 -2.76 6.11 11.52
C PHE A 169 -4.19 6.32 10.96
N LEU A 170 -5.16 6.10 11.86
CA LEU A 170 -6.59 6.38 11.76
C LEU A 170 -7.45 5.50 10.81
N ASP A 171 -8.44 4.93 11.49
CA ASP A 171 -9.76 4.45 11.11
C ASP A 171 -9.94 3.27 10.16
N SER A 172 -10.39 2.20 10.81
CA SER A 172 -11.27 1.13 10.33
C SER A 172 -12.52 1.69 9.64
N VAL A 173 -12.39 2.29 8.47
CA VAL A 173 -13.52 2.42 7.55
C VAL A 173 -13.98 1.00 7.25
N LYS A 174 -15.12 0.61 7.82
CA LYS A 174 -15.79 -0.68 7.59
C LYS A 174 -15.78 -0.95 6.08
N PRO A 175 -15.55 -2.19 5.60
CA PRO A 175 -15.80 -2.48 4.19
C PRO A 175 -17.21 -1.99 3.87
N LEU A 176 -17.36 -1.19 2.83
CA LEU A 176 -18.69 -0.90 2.32
C LEU A 176 -19.17 -2.21 1.70
N ASP A 177 -20.17 -2.82 2.34
CA ASP A 177 -20.65 -4.15 2.00
C ASP A 177 -20.99 -4.20 0.50
N ALA A 178 -20.41 -5.20 -0.18
CA ALA A 178 -20.58 -5.38 -1.62
C ALA A 178 -21.98 -5.92 -1.92
N GLY A 179 -22.97 -5.02 -1.94
CA GLY A 179 -24.35 -5.28 -2.33
C GLY A 179 -25.30 -5.60 -1.17
N GLN A 180 -26.02 -4.57 -0.70
CA GLN A 180 -27.28 -4.73 0.04
C GLN A 180 -28.36 -3.76 -0.45
N ASP A 181 -28.53 -3.67 -1.77
CA ASP A 181 -29.73 -3.08 -2.39
C ASP A 181 -30.73 -4.19 -2.73
N ALA A 182 -31.60 -4.55 -1.77
CA ALA A 182 -32.98 -5.03 -1.99
C ALA A 182 -33.56 -5.78 -0.76
N LYS A 183 -34.22 -5.06 0.15
CA LYS A 183 -35.56 -5.52 0.57
C LYS A 183 -36.49 -4.34 0.85
N LYS A 184 -37.53 -4.30 0.02
CA LYS A 184 -38.63 -3.34 -0.05
C LYS A 184 -39.45 -3.30 1.25
N ASP A 185 -40.08 -2.15 1.52
CA ASP A 185 -41.12 -1.98 2.53
C ASP A 185 -42.19 -3.08 2.46
N THR A 186 -42.55 -3.59 3.64
CA THR A 186 -43.91 -4.06 3.93
C THR A 186 -44.19 -3.85 5.42
N THR A 187 -45.07 -2.90 5.73
CA THR A 187 -45.70 -2.74 7.04
C THR A 187 -46.78 -3.79 7.25
N ALA A 188 -46.75 -4.48 8.39
CA ALA A 188 -47.92 -5.06 9.05
C ALA A 188 -47.56 -5.40 10.50
N ALA A 189 -48.44 -5.09 11.45
CA ALA A 189 -48.26 -5.38 12.87
C ALA A 189 -49.13 -6.57 13.30
N SER A 190 -48.69 -7.33 14.31
CA SER A 190 -49.60 -7.89 15.32
C SER A 190 -48.82 -8.46 16.52
N ASP A 191 -49.21 -7.95 17.68
CA ASP A 191 -48.94 -8.37 19.06
C ASP A 191 -48.82 -9.89 19.30
N THR A 192 -47.90 -10.32 20.19
CA THR A 192 -48.27 -10.78 21.55
C THR A 192 -47.05 -11.18 22.41
N ALA A 193 -47.14 -10.86 23.71
CA ALA A 193 -46.36 -11.43 24.82
C ALA A 193 -47.35 -12.26 25.72
N PRO A 194 -47.02 -12.83 26.91
CA PRO A 194 -45.77 -12.73 27.72
C PRO A 194 -45.35 -14.04 28.49
N LYS A 195 -44.48 -13.86 29.51
CA LYS A 195 -44.20 -14.74 30.71
C LYS A 195 -43.30 -15.97 30.52
N ALA A 196 -42.50 -16.44 31.52
CA ALA A 196 -42.10 -15.90 32.84
C ALA A 196 -40.77 -16.53 33.38
N ASP A 197 -40.15 -15.90 34.39
CA ASP A 197 -39.66 -16.43 35.70
C ASP A 197 -39.21 -17.92 35.78
N THR A 198 -38.04 -18.34 36.28
CA THR A 198 -37.30 -18.11 37.56
C THR A 198 -35.80 -18.40 37.31
N GLY A 199 -34.76 -18.07 38.09
CA GLY A 199 -34.58 -17.74 39.51
C GLY A 199 -33.48 -18.64 40.13
N THR A 200 -32.43 -18.07 40.77
CA THR A 200 -31.54 -18.63 41.85
C THR A 200 -30.06 -18.19 41.76
N ILE A 201 -29.50 -17.74 42.90
CA ILE A 201 -28.06 -17.52 43.20
C ILE A 201 -27.74 -18.31 44.47
N PRO A 202 -26.71 -19.20 44.49
CA PRO A 202 -25.52 -19.04 45.38
C PRO A 202 -24.22 -19.68 44.80
N THR A 203 -22.96 -19.53 45.30
CA THR A 203 -22.30 -18.60 46.25
C THR A 203 -20.75 -18.64 46.12
N LYS A 204 -20.10 -17.46 46.23
CA LYS A 204 -18.96 -17.12 47.12
C LYS A 204 -17.55 -17.76 46.99
N ASP A 205 -16.59 -16.87 46.65
CA ASP A 205 -15.20 -16.64 47.13
C ASP A 205 -14.13 -17.75 47.33
N ASP A 206 -13.08 -17.73 46.49
CA ASP A 206 -11.74 -18.29 46.77
C ASP A 206 -10.59 -17.39 46.22
N GLY A 207 -9.60 -17.08 47.07
CA GLY A 207 -8.17 -17.01 46.69
C GLY A 207 -7.66 -15.93 45.70
N GLY A 208 -7.30 -14.75 46.19
CA GLY A 208 -6.63 -13.71 45.40
C GLY A 208 -5.14 -13.94 45.09
N CYS A 209 -4.56 -13.04 44.28
CA CYS A 209 -3.21 -12.49 44.50
C CYS A 209 -3.01 -11.23 43.65
N ALA A 210 -2.31 -10.22 44.18
CA ALA A 210 -2.05 -8.96 43.48
C ALA A 210 -0.66 -8.93 42.84
N ILE A 211 -0.55 -8.38 41.63
CA ILE A 211 0.65 -7.65 41.20
C ILE A 211 0.24 -6.36 40.47
N ALA A 212 0.79 -5.23 40.94
CA ALA A 212 0.68 -3.96 40.25
C ALA A 212 1.69 -3.90 39.09
N GLY A 213 1.29 -3.29 37.97
CA GLY A 213 2.17 -3.05 36.82
C GLY A 213 1.75 -1.78 36.08
N ALA A 214 2.54 -0.72 36.20
CA ALA A 214 2.28 0.58 35.58
C ALA A 214 2.46 0.54 34.05
N PRO A 215 1.79 1.42 33.28
CA PRO A 215 1.89 1.43 31.82
C PRO A 215 3.28 1.87 31.33
N ALA A 216 3.99 0.96 30.68
CA ALA A 216 5.32 1.22 30.14
C ALA A 216 5.26 2.04 28.83
N GLY A 217 5.75 3.28 28.91
CA GLY A 217 6.58 3.93 27.90
C GLY A 217 6.03 4.09 26.48
N GLN A 218 5.59 5.31 26.15
CA GLN A 218 5.55 5.77 24.75
C GLN A 218 6.95 5.74 24.13
N VAL A 219 7.24 4.74 23.29
CA VAL A 219 8.42 4.77 22.41
C VAL A 219 8.18 5.78 21.28
N ILE A 220 8.68 7.00 21.48
CA ILE A 220 8.78 8.01 20.43
C ILE A 220 9.69 7.44 19.32
N PRO A 221 9.22 7.31 18.07
CA PRO A 221 10.05 6.75 17.00
C PRO A 221 11.29 7.63 16.76
N LEU A 222 12.47 7.00 16.76
CA LEU A 222 13.81 7.62 16.63
C LEU A 222 13.96 8.60 15.45
N VAL A 223 13.10 8.49 14.44
CA VAL A 223 13.00 9.40 13.30
C VAL A 223 12.79 10.86 13.74
N LEU A 224 12.02 11.12 14.80
CA LEU A 224 11.77 12.48 15.29
C LEU A 224 13.01 13.11 15.93
N ILE A 225 13.81 12.31 16.64
CA ILE A 225 15.06 12.75 17.29
C ILE A 225 16.08 13.15 16.22
N GLY A 226 16.20 12.38 15.13
CA GLY A 226 17.08 12.72 14.01
C GLY A 226 16.76 14.08 13.38
N LEU A 227 15.47 14.38 13.17
CA LEU A 227 15.03 15.67 12.60
C LEU A 227 15.30 16.85 13.56
N LEU A 228 15.04 16.68 14.86
CA LEU A 228 15.30 17.70 15.88
C LEU A 228 16.79 18.01 16.05
N LEU A 229 17.66 16.98 15.99
CA LEU A 229 19.12 17.16 16.04
C LEU A 229 19.67 17.85 14.78
N ALA A 230 19.14 17.53 13.60
CA ALA A 230 19.51 18.20 12.35
C ALA A 230 19.14 19.70 12.37
N LEU A 231 17.95 20.04 12.86
CA LEU A 231 17.49 21.43 12.98
C LEU A 231 18.31 22.23 14.03
N ARG A 232 18.66 21.62 15.17
CA ARG A 232 19.56 22.26 16.16
C ARG A 232 20.96 22.54 15.57
N ARG A 233 21.55 21.61 14.81
CA ARG A 233 22.87 21.83 14.15
C ARG A 233 22.83 22.95 13.11
N ARG A 234 21.71 23.15 12.40
CA ARG A 234 21.57 24.23 11.41
C ARG A 234 21.45 25.62 12.03
N ARG A 235 20.85 25.72 13.23
CA ARG A 235 20.71 27.00 13.96
C ARG A 235 22.03 27.47 14.59
N ARG A 236 22.88 26.53 15.03
CA ARG A 236 24.20 26.80 15.66
C ARG A 236 25.35 27.14 14.69
N ARG A 237 25.09 27.20 13.38
CA ARG A 237 26.03 27.61 12.32
C ARG A 237 25.64 28.95 11.66
N ARG A 238 24.72 29.70 12.27
CA ARG A 238 24.14 30.96 11.75
C ARG A 238 24.05 32.06 12.82
N GLY A 239 24.82 31.90 13.90
CA GLY A 239 25.03 32.84 14.99
C GLY A 239 26.40 32.56 15.59
#